data_AF-A0A081C6B2-F1
#
_entry.id   AF-A0A081C6B2-F1
#
_cell.length_a   1.000
_cell.length_b   1.000
_cell.length_c   1.000
_cell.angle_alpha   90.00
_cell.angle_beta   90.00
_cell.angle_gamma   90.00
#
_symmetry.space_group_name_H-M   'P 1'
#
loop_
_entity.id
_entity.type
_entity.pdbx_description
1 polymer ?
#
loop_
_entity_poly.entity_id
_entity_poly.type
_entity_poly.pdbx_seq_one_letter_code
_entity_poly.pdbx_strand_id
1 'polypeptide(L)'
;MQPTALAGIIDQAIELAATDYDLKKTYDFRNIAITCDYVPEMLDIPVVAVEIEQVLLNLLKNAAQAMSSNPPDCLPRITLRLRRDNRCGD
;
A
#
# COMPACT_ATOMS: atom_id res chain seq x y z
N MET A 1 14.67 7.47 -15.57
CA MET A 1 13.72 6.56 -14.89
C MET A 1 13.84 5.20 -15.55
N GLN A 2 14.03 4.14 -14.77
CA GLN A 2 14.09 2.76 -15.29
C GLN A 2 12.69 2.12 -15.21
N PRO A 3 12.37 1.18 -16.11
CA PRO A 3 11.16 0.37 -15.96
C PRO A 3 11.16 -0.28 -14.58
N THR A 4 10.10 -0.04 -13.81
CA THR A 4 9.97 -0.54 -12.45
C THR A 4 8.66 -1.29 -12.30
N ALA A 5 8.73 -2.47 -11.69
CA ALA A 5 7.57 -3.27 -11.33
C ALA A 5 6.81 -2.60 -10.16
N LEU A 6 5.62 -2.06 -10.44
CA LEU A 6 4.80 -1.40 -9.42
C LEU A 6 4.44 -2.34 -8.26
N ALA A 7 4.18 -3.61 -8.55
CA ALA A 7 3.90 -4.62 -7.52
C ALA A 7 5.03 -4.67 -6.47
N GLY A 8 6.29 -4.66 -6.93
CA GLY A 8 7.45 -4.66 -6.04
C GLY A 8 7.51 -3.42 -5.14
N ILE A 9 7.16 -2.24 -5.65
CA ILE A 9 7.11 -1.01 -4.84
C ILE A 9 6.00 -1.12 -3.78
N ILE A 10 4.84 -1.67 -4.15
CA ILE A 10 3.73 -1.87 -3.21
C ILE A 10 4.12 -2.84 -2.10
N ASP A 11 4.76 -3.96 -2.45
CA ASP A 11 5.21 -4.95 -1.48
C ASP A 11 6.26 -4.38 -0.52
N GLN A 12 7.22 -3.59 -1.02
CA GLN A 12 8.20 -2.88 -0.19
C GLN A 12 7.54 -1.88 0.75
N ALA A 13 6.57 -1.10 0.27
CA ALA A 13 5.84 -0.16 1.11
C ALA A 13 5.05 -0.87 2.23
N ILE A 14 4.47 -2.05 1.98
CA ILE A 14 3.80 -2.86 3.00
C ILE A 14 4.81 -3.33 4.05
N GLU A 15 5.97 -3.85 3.64
CA GLU A 15 7.02 -4.33 4.55
C GLU A 15 7.56 -3.20 5.44
N LEU A 16 7.85 -2.04 4.84
CA LEU A 16 8.25 -0.85 5.55
C LEU A 16 7.18 -0.38 6.53
N ALA A 17 5.90 -0.36 6.14
CA ALA A 17 4.80 -0.02 7.05
C ALA A 17 4.66 -1.00 8.23
N ALA A 18 4.94 -2.29 8.01
CA ALA A 18 4.89 -3.32 9.05
C ALA A 18 6.07 -3.27 10.03
N THR A 19 7.23 -2.75 9.58
CA THR A 19 8.47 -2.63 10.36
C THR A 19 8.66 -1.24 10.99
N ASP A 20 7.90 -0.23 10.56
CA ASP A 20 7.90 1.13 11.10
C ASP A 20 7.40 1.13 12.55
N TYR A 21 8.36 0.93 13.46
CA TYR A 21 8.18 0.91 14.91
C TYR A 21 7.66 2.25 15.48
N ASP A 22 7.63 3.31 14.66
CA ASP A 22 7.10 4.64 15.01
C ASP A 22 5.57 4.77 14.85
N LEU A 23 4.85 3.66 14.67
CA LEU A 23 3.44 3.51 15.07
C LEU A 23 3.29 3.54 16.61
N LYS A 24 3.94 4.52 17.25
CA LYS A 24 3.98 4.71 18.69
C LYS A 24 2.58 5.02 19.21
N LYS A 25 1.97 3.97 19.79
CA LYS A 25 1.14 3.94 21.01
C LYS A 25 -0.37 3.70 20.93
N THR A 26 -1.00 3.42 19.78
CA THR A 26 -2.44 3.02 19.82
C THR A 26 -2.87 1.86 18.93
N TYR A 27 -2.11 1.46 17.90
CA TYR A 27 -2.52 0.31 17.08
C TYR A 27 -1.35 -0.30 16.27
N ASP A 28 -1.24 -1.63 16.26
CA ASP A 28 -0.18 -2.35 15.55
C ASP A 28 -0.63 -2.64 14.11
N PHE A 29 0.08 -2.11 13.10
CA PHE A 29 -0.19 -2.37 11.68
C PHE A 29 -0.18 -3.87 11.36
N ARG A 30 0.55 -4.67 12.15
CA ARG A 30 0.58 -6.14 12.05
C ARG A 30 -0.77 -6.81 12.35
N ASN A 31 -1.71 -6.10 12.99
CA ASN A 31 -3.07 -6.59 13.25
C ASN A 31 -4.05 -6.29 12.10
N ILE A 32 -3.62 -5.55 11.07
CA ILE A 32 -4.44 -5.25 9.89
C ILE A 32 -4.25 -6.36 8.86
N ALA A 33 -5.34 -6.96 8.41
CA ALA A 33 -5.28 -7.92 7.31
C ALA A 33 -4.94 -7.18 6.00
N ILE A 34 -3.80 -7.50 5.40
CA ILE A 34 -3.42 -6.97 4.08
C ILE A 34 -3.85 -7.96 3.00
N THR A 35 -4.50 -7.48 1.95
CA THR A 35 -4.86 -8.29 0.78
C THR A 35 -4.39 -7.58 -0.47
N CYS A 36 -3.49 -8.21 -1.21
CA CYS A 36 -2.98 -7.71 -2.47
C CYS A 36 -3.70 -8.39 -3.62
N ASP A 37 -4.18 -7.59 -4.55
CA ASP A 37 -4.83 -8.04 -5.77
C ASP A 37 -4.17 -7.34 -6.96
N TYR A 38 -3.18 -8.02 -7.52
CA TYR A 38 -2.40 -7.53 -8.65
C TYR A 38 -2.84 -8.24 -9.92
N VAL A 39 -3.05 -7.46 -10.99
CA VAL A 39 -3.28 -8.05 -12.31
C VAL A 39 -2.01 -8.79 -12.74
N PRO A 40 -2.11 -10.07 -13.15
CA PRO A 40 -0.96 -10.78 -13.71
C PRO A 40 -0.45 -10.06 -14.96
N GLU A 41 0.85 -10.15 -15.23
CA GLU A 41 1.48 -9.57 -16.43
C GLU A 41 1.38 -8.03 -16.50
N MET A 42 1.35 -7.34 -15.35
CA MET A 42 1.49 -5.89 -15.34
C MET A 42 2.84 -5.47 -15.91
N LEU A 43 2.83 -4.56 -16.88
CA LEU A 43 4.03 -3.99 -17.48
C LEU A 43 4.76 -3.10 -16.47
N ASP A 44 6.08 -3.19 -16.49
CA ASP A 44 6.93 -2.22 -15.82
C ASP A 44 6.77 -0.84 -16.46
N ILE A 45 6.65 0.19 -15.62
CA ILE A 45 6.50 1.56 -16.09
C ILE A 45 7.62 2.45 -15.54
N PRO A 46 8.03 3.49 -16.29
CA PRO A 46 9.01 4.44 -15.81
C PRO A 46 8.38 5.31 -14.71
N VAL A 47 8.81 5.09 -13.47
CA VAL A 47 8.42 5.87 -12.29
C VAL A 47 9.65 6.18 -11.45
N VAL A 48 9.50 7.12 -10.52
CA VAL A 48 10.46 7.31 -9.43
C VAL A 48 10.01 6.43 -8.27
N ALA A 49 10.65 5.27 -8.11
CA ALA A 49 10.22 4.24 -7.17
C ALA A 49 10.03 4.78 -5.73
N VAL A 50 10.98 5.58 -5.26
CA VAL A 50 10.95 6.18 -3.92
C VAL A 50 9.75 7.12 -3.75
N GLU A 51 9.36 7.90 -4.76
CA GLU A 51 8.20 8.80 -4.64
C GLU A 51 6.89 8.00 -4.51
N ILE A 52 6.74 6.93 -5.30
CA ILE A 52 5.57 6.04 -5.20
C ILE A 52 5.55 5.30 -3.87
N GLU A 53 6.69 4.78 -3.42
CA GLU A 53 6.83 4.11 -2.11
C GLU A 53 6.41 5.03 -0.96
N GLN A 54 6.88 6.28 -0.95
CA GLN A 54 6.52 7.24 0.10
C GLN A 54 5.03 7.61 0.09
N VAL A 55 4.43 7.74 -1.11
CA VAL A 55 2.98 7.96 -1.22
C VAL A 55 2.22 6.76 -0.63
N LEU A 56 2.59 5.54 -0.99
CA LEU A 56 1.96 4.32 -0.48
C LEU A 56 2.13 4.20 1.04
N LEU A 57 3.33 4.47 1.57
CA LEU A 57 3.59 4.48 3.00
C LEU A 57 2.69 5.47 3.74
N ASN A 58 2.53 6.68 3.22
CA ASN A 58 1.67 7.68 3.84
C ASN A 58 0.20 7.23 3.84
N LEU A 59 -0.28 6.62 2.76
CA LEU A 59 -1.65 6.08 2.71
C LEU A 59 -1.86 4.93 3.70
N LEU A 60 -0.89 4.02 3.82
CA LEU A 60 -0.93 2.92 4.78
C LEU A 60 -0.93 3.42 6.23
N LYS A 61 -0.09 4.41 6.55
CA LYS A 61 -0.07 5.06 7.87
C LYS A 61 -1.39 5.75 8.18
N ASN A 62 -1.95 6.48 7.23
CA ASN A 62 -3.25 7.16 7.40
C ASN A 62 -4.38 6.15 7.63
N ALA A 63 -4.42 5.05 6.88
CA ALA A 63 -5.43 4.00 7.06
C ALA A 63 -5.33 3.36 8.45
N ALA A 64 -4.11 3.03 8.90
CA ALA A 64 -3.89 2.45 10.22
C ALA A 64 -4.28 3.41 11.36
N GLN A 65 -3.94 4.70 11.23
CA GLN A 65 -4.34 5.73 12.20
C GLN A 65 -5.86 5.92 12.28
N ALA A 66 -6.55 5.91 11.13
CA ALA A 66 -8.01 6.00 11.09
C ALA A 66 -8.68 4.80 11.77
N MET A 67 -8.19 3.58 11.51
CA MET A 67 -8.68 2.36 12.16
C MET A 67 -8.36 2.32 13.66
N SER A 68 -7.24 2.91 14.09
CA SER A 68 -6.91 3.07 15.51
C SER A 68 -7.86 4.03 16.22
N SER A 69 -8.23 5.13 15.56
CA SER A 69 -9.03 6.21 16.16
C SER A 69 -10.51 5.86 16.23
N ASN A 70 -10.98 5.00 15.31
CA ASN A 70 -12.34 4.50 15.27
C ASN A 70 -12.32 2.99 14.97
N PRO A 71 -12.15 2.15 16.00
CA PRO A 71 -11.98 0.72 15.82
C PRO A 71 -13.23 0.11 15.16
N PRO A 72 -13.06 -0.62 14.04
CA PRO A 72 -14.18 -1.28 13.38
C PRO A 72 -14.75 -2.43 14.24
N ASP A 73 -16.02 -2.74 14.04
CA ASP A 73 -16.69 -3.91 14.66
C ASP A 73 -16.15 -5.25 14.12
N CYS A 74 -15.52 -5.21 12.94
CA CYS A 74 -14.87 -6.34 12.28
C CYS A 74 -13.34 -6.23 12.32
N LEU A 75 -12.64 -7.31 12.01
CA LEU A 75 -11.18 -7.29 11.82
C LEU A 75 -10.79 -6.28 10.72
N PRO A 76 -9.87 -5.34 11.00
CA PRO A 76 -9.46 -4.33 10.04
C PRO A 76 -8.73 -4.95 8.86
N ARG A 77 -8.98 -4.39 7.67
CA ARG A 77 -8.42 -4.87 6.43
C ARG A 77 -8.07 -3.72 5.49
N ILE A 78 -6.89 -3.80 4.88
CA ILE A 78 -6.50 -2.93 3.77
C ILE A 78 -6.38 -3.82 2.52
N THR A 79 -7.04 -3.42 1.44
CA THR A 79 -6.93 -4.09 0.14
C THR A 79 -6.19 -3.19 -0.83
N LEU A 80 -5.05 -3.65 -1.35
CA LEU A 80 -4.26 -2.97 -2.36
C LEU A 80 -4.54 -3.61 -3.71
N ARG A 81 -5.07 -2.81 -4.64
CA ARG A 81 -5.42 -3.28 -5.99
C ARG A 81 -4.54 -2.58 -7.02
N LEU A 82 -3.85 -3.37 -7.83
CA LEU A 82 -3.07 -2.87 -8.94
C LEU A 82 -3.79 -3.20 -10.25
N ARG A 83 -4.18 -2.15 -10.97
CA ARG A 83 -5.00 -2.21 -12.19
C ARG A 83 -4.48 -1.26 -13.25
N ARG A 84 -4.58 -1.67 -14.51
CA ARG A 84 -4.43 -0.76 -15.64
C ARG A 84 -5.77 -0.07 -15.85
N ASP A 85 -5.79 1.26 -15.80
CA ASP A 85 -6.97 2.00 -16.22
C ASP A 85 -7.02 1.98 -17.76
N ASN A 86 -8.13 1.48 -18.29
CA ASN A 86 -8.33 1.31 -19.73
C ASN A 86 -8.88 2.57 -20.42
N ARG A 87 -8.96 3.71 -19.73
CA ARG A 87 -9.50 4.98 -20.28
C ARG A 87 -8.45 5.81 -21.02
N CYS A 88 -7.53 5.15 -21.72
CA CYS A 88 -6.68 5.81 -22.70
C CYS A 88 -7.08 5.27 -24.08
N GLY A 89 -8.17 5.82 -24.61
CA GLY A 89 -8.82 5.39 -25.84
C GLY A 89 -10.14 6.12 -26.09
N ASP A 90 -10.09 7.46 -26.09
CA ASP A 90 -11.04 8.35 -26.79
C ASP A 90 -10.21 9.37 -27.58
#